data_AF-A0A6H9JYM9-F1
#
_entry.id   AF-A0A6H9JYM9-F1
#
_cell.length_a   1.000
_cell.length_b   1.000
_cell.length_c   1.000
_cell.angle_alpha   90.00
_cell.angle_beta   90.00
_cell.angle_gamma   90.00
#
_symmetry.space_group_name_H-M   'P 1'
#
loop_
_entity.id
_entity.type
_entity.pdbx_description
1 polymer ?
#
loop_
_entity_poly.entity_id
_entity_poly.type
_entity_poly.pdbx_seq_one_letter_code
_entity_poly.pdbx_strand_id
1 'polypeptide(L)'
;MDRMLGNRKFLAGQYKEAIPFLENAVGKHPEDGLAIKKLILSYLATKQLPRALPYFFDLLQADNPLIAKSCHEDYPDFEREIFLMLNSEIKARLNETEQNLAAGMLATFFDCQLAHSFFQRAYNLDPENESTKKIISLLNLKTKYNLK
;
A
#
# COMPACT_ATOMS: atom_id res chain seq x y z
N MET A 1 -15.66 14.70 -10.03
CA MET A 1 -15.17 15.66 -9.01
C MET A 1 -14.52 14.96 -7.83
N ASP A 2 -15.08 13.84 -7.36
CA ASP A 2 -14.62 13.11 -6.17
C ASP A 2 -13.13 12.77 -6.19
N ARG A 3 -12.62 12.20 -7.29
CA ARG A 3 -11.19 11.90 -7.46
C ARG A 3 -10.27 13.10 -7.21
N MET A 4 -10.62 14.26 -7.75
CA MET A 4 -9.80 15.47 -7.63
C MET A 4 -9.83 16.01 -6.19
N LEU A 5 -10.99 15.94 -5.53
CA LEU A 5 -11.12 16.38 -4.15
C LEU A 5 -10.39 15.45 -3.18
N GLY A 6 -10.55 14.13 -3.36
CA GLY A 6 -9.80 13.11 -2.62
C GLY A 6 -8.29 13.29 -2.79
N ASN A 7 -7.81 13.53 -4.01
CA ASN A 7 -6.40 13.83 -4.28
C ASN A 7 -5.91 15.08 -3.54
N ARG A 8 -6.67 16.18 -3.56
CA ARG A 8 -6.27 17.41 -2.86
C ARG A 8 -6.19 17.21 -1.35
N LYS A 9 -7.17 16.52 -0.78
CA LYS A 9 -7.19 16.18 0.65
C LYS A 9 -6.01 15.28 1.03
N PHE A 10 -5.71 14.28 0.20
CA PHE A 10 -4.54 13.41 0.38
C PHE A 10 -3.23 14.22 0.40
N LEU A 11 -3.01 15.09 -0.58
CA LEU A 11 -1.81 15.91 -0.67
C LEU A 11 -1.67 16.91 0.50
N ALA A 12 -2.80 17.32 1.09
CA ALA A 12 -2.83 18.16 2.29
C ALA A 12 -2.63 17.36 3.60
N GLY A 13 -2.37 16.05 3.54
CA GLY A 13 -2.27 15.18 4.72
C GLY A 13 -3.60 14.90 5.43
N GLN A 14 -4.73 15.33 4.84
CA GLN A 14 -6.07 15.15 5.40
C GLN A 14 -6.63 13.76 5.06
N TYR A 15 -5.90 12.71 5.45
CA TYR A 15 -6.17 11.33 5.02
C TYR A 15 -7.58 10.85 5.36
N LYS A 16 -8.06 11.14 6.59
CA LYS A 16 -9.41 10.76 7.02
C LYS A 16 -10.49 11.41 6.16
N GLU A 17 -10.29 12.67 5.76
CA GLU A 17 -11.22 13.40 4.89
C GLU A 17 -11.11 12.98 3.43
N ALA A 18 -9.94 12.47 3.00
CA ALA A 18 -9.72 11.99 1.65
C ALA A 18 -10.47 10.68 1.35
N ILE A 19 -10.60 9.80 2.35
CA ILE A 19 -11.19 8.46 2.23
C ILE A 19 -12.54 8.45 1.48
N PRO A 20 -13.60 9.15 1.90
CA PRO A 20 -14.91 9.03 1.24
C PRO A 20 -14.89 9.44 -0.24
N PHE A 21 -14.05 10.43 -0.59
CA PHE A 21 -13.89 10.86 -1.98
C PHE A 21 -13.10 9.84 -2.82
N LEU A 22 -12.08 9.22 -2.21
CA LEU A 22 -11.27 8.20 -2.85
C LEU A 22 -12.05 6.88 -3.00
N GLU A 23 -12.82 6.46 -2.00
CA GLU A 23 -13.74 5.30 -2.09
C GLU A 23 -14.72 5.47 -3.25
N ASN A 24 -15.36 6.65 -3.34
CA ASN A 24 -16.30 6.93 -4.42
C ASN A 24 -15.59 6.96 -5.79
N ALA A 25 -14.36 7.48 -5.86
CA ALA A 25 -13.58 7.48 -7.09
C ALA A 25 -13.22 6.06 -7.54
N VAL A 26 -12.74 5.22 -6.63
CA VAL A 26 -12.40 3.82 -6.89
C VAL A 26 -13.64 3.00 -7.24
N GLY A 27 -14.79 3.26 -6.60
CA GLY A 27 -16.05 2.59 -6.94
C GLY A 27 -16.54 2.91 -8.36
N LYS A 28 -16.24 4.10 -8.88
CA LYS A 28 -16.57 4.50 -10.27
C LYS A 28 -15.53 4.04 -11.28
N HIS A 29 -14.27 3.98 -10.87
CA HIS A 29 -13.12 3.65 -11.71
C HIS A 29 -12.21 2.67 -10.97
N PRO A 30 -12.60 1.38 -10.88
CA PRO A 30 -11.82 0.36 -10.19
C PRO A 30 -10.46 0.08 -10.87
N GLU A 31 -10.25 0.55 -12.08
CA GLU A 31 -9.00 0.49 -12.82
C GLU A 31 -8.02 1.64 -12.47
N ASP A 32 -8.48 2.69 -11.77
CA ASP A 32 -7.64 3.84 -11.40
C ASP A 32 -6.70 3.46 -10.24
N GLY A 33 -5.58 2.84 -10.60
CA GLY A 33 -4.56 2.41 -9.65
C GLY A 33 -4.02 3.57 -8.79
N LEU A 34 -4.01 4.81 -9.28
CA LEU A 34 -3.51 5.96 -8.50
C LEU A 34 -4.51 6.35 -7.41
N ALA A 35 -5.81 6.29 -7.71
CA ALA A 35 -6.86 6.46 -6.71
C ALA A 35 -6.81 5.33 -5.67
N ILE A 36 -6.62 4.08 -6.11
CA ILE A 36 -6.46 2.91 -5.23
C ILE A 36 -5.24 3.08 -4.31
N LYS A 37 -4.06 3.44 -4.86
CA LYS A 37 -2.85 3.70 -4.08
C LYS A 37 -3.12 4.71 -2.98
N LYS A 38 -3.69 5.87 -3.32
CA LYS A 38 -4.01 6.93 -2.33
C LYS A 38 -5.05 6.49 -1.30
N LEU A 39 -6.02 5.66 -1.69
CA LEU A 39 -7.00 5.11 -0.77
C LEU A 39 -6.35 4.17 0.25
N ILE A 40 -5.51 3.24 -0.23
CA ILE A 40 -4.72 2.34 0.63
C ILE A 40 -3.86 3.15 1.60
N LEU A 41 -3.10 4.12 1.10
CA LEU A 41 -2.26 4.98 1.93
C LEU A 41 -3.08 5.76 2.99
N SER A 42 -4.25 6.27 2.60
CA SER A 42 -5.14 6.98 3.53
C SER A 42 -5.69 6.06 4.61
N TYR A 43 -5.98 4.80 4.28
CA TYR A 43 -6.38 3.80 5.27
C TYR A 43 -5.24 3.45 6.22
N LEU A 44 -4.02 3.26 5.71
CA LEU A 44 -2.86 2.98 6.56
C LEU A 44 -2.58 4.14 7.54
N ALA A 45 -2.60 5.38 7.05
CA ALA A 45 -2.45 6.58 7.87
C ALA A 45 -3.49 6.69 8.99
N THR A 46 -4.70 6.18 8.74
CA THR A 46 -5.82 6.23 9.70
C THR A 46 -6.02 4.92 10.47
N LYS A 47 -5.03 4.01 10.46
CA LYS A 47 -5.06 2.68 11.11
C LYS A 47 -6.16 1.73 10.64
N GLN A 48 -6.72 1.95 9.47
CA GLN A 48 -7.76 1.11 8.91
C GLN A 48 -7.14 -0.03 8.07
N LEU A 49 -6.14 -0.73 8.63
CA LEU A 49 -5.44 -1.83 7.94
C LEU A 49 -6.40 -2.90 7.38
N PRO A 50 -7.44 -3.36 8.12
CA PRO A 50 -8.42 -4.30 7.58
C PRO A 50 -9.15 -3.79 6.33
N ARG A 51 -9.33 -2.47 6.21
CA ARG A 51 -9.96 -1.86 5.02
C ARG A 51 -8.95 -1.67 3.89
N ALA A 52 -7.66 -1.49 4.19
CA ALA A 52 -6.60 -1.34 3.19
C ALA A 52 -6.28 -2.66 2.47
N LEU A 53 -6.27 -3.77 3.21
CA LEU A 53 -5.90 -5.11 2.72
C LEU A 53 -6.64 -5.57 1.45
N PRO A 54 -7.99 -5.52 1.36
CA PRO A 54 -8.68 -5.99 0.15
C PRO A 54 -8.24 -5.21 -1.10
N TYR A 55 -8.20 -3.87 -1.03
CA TYR A 55 -7.74 -3.05 -2.15
C TYR A 55 -6.29 -3.35 -2.54
N PHE A 56 -5.44 -3.64 -1.55
CA PHE A 56 -4.05 -4.00 -1.80
C PHE A 56 -3.92 -5.38 -2.47
N PHE A 57 -4.72 -6.37 -2.04
CA PHE A 57 -4.76 -7.67 -2.68
C PHE A 57 -5.24 -7.58 -4.13
N ASP A 58 -6.27 -6.77 -4.39
CA ASP A 58 -6.78 -6.57 -5.73
C ASP A 58 -5.74 -5.88 -6.61
N LEU A 59 -5.04 -4.88 -6.07
CA LEU A 59 -3.97 -4.18 -6.78
C LEU A 59 -2.76 -5.09 -7.07
N LEU A 60 -2.41 -6.01 -6.16
CA LEU A 60 -1.35 -6.99 -6.36
C LEU A 60 -1.74 -8.07 -7.37
N GLN A 61 -3.01 -8.49 -7.42
CA GLN A 61 -3.48 -9.51 -8.36
C GLN A 61 -3.72 -8.95 -9.75
N ALA A 62 -4.22 -7.72 -9.84
CA ALA A 62 -4.26 -6.99 -11.09
C ALA A 62 -2.83 -6.87 -11.63
N ASP A 63 -2.64 -7.04 -12.93
CA ASP A 63 -1.38 -6.71 -13.59
C ASP A 63 -1.25 -5.19 -13.70
N ASN A 64 -1.29 -4.52 -12.55
CA ASN A 64 -1.39 -3.08 -12.45
C ASN A 64 0.01 -2.48 -12.63
N PRO A 65 0.19 -1.56 -13.60
CA PRO A 65 1.49 -0.98 -13.91
C PRO A 65 2.10 -0.22 -12.73
N LEU A 66 1.32 0.19 -11.72
CA LEU A 66 1.86 0.84 -10.52
C LEU A 66 2.73 -0.09 -9.68
N ILE A 67 2.40 -1.38 -9.62
CA ILE A 67 3.19 -2.38 -8.88
C ILE A 67 4.36 -2.85 -9.74
N ALA A 68 4.16 -2.97 -11.06
CA ALA A 68 5.26 -3.33 -11.96
C ALA A 68 6.33 -2.23 -12.01
N LYS A 69 5.91 -0.95 -12.04
CA LYS A 69 6.82 0.20 -12.11
C LYS A 69 7.62 0.42 -10.81
N SER A 70 7.06 0.08 -9.65
CA SER A 70 7.73 0.24 -8.35
C SER A 70 8.95 -0.62 -8.13
N CYS A 71 9.18 -1.61 -8.99
CA CYS A 71 10.36 -2.44 -8.95
C CYS A 71 11.47 -2.02 -9.94
N HIS A 72 11.32 -0.92 -10.71
CA HIS A 72 12.20 -0.64 -11.85
C HIS A 72 12.82 0.78 -12.01
N GLU A 73 12.45 1.83 -11.28
CA GLU A 73 12.98 3.20 -11.56
C GLU A 73 13.20 4.10 -10.33
N ASP A 74 14.07 5.12 -10.49
CA ASP A 74 14.30 6.23 -9.54
C ASP A 74 13.00 6.99 -9.23
N TYR A 75 12.55 6.91 -7.98
CA TYR A 75 11.31 7.52 -7.51
C TYR A 75 11.50 8.97 -7.02
N PRO A 76 10.52 9.86 -7.23
CA PRO A 76 10.58 11.23 -6.71
C PRO A 76 10.63 11.24 -5.18
N ASP A 77 11.45 12.14 -4.60
CA ASP A 77 11.64 12.32 -3.15
C ASP A 77 10.33 12.44 -2.35
N PHE A 78 9.28 12.97 -2.98
CA PHE A 78 7.95 13.12 -2.39
C PHE A 78 7.34 11.81 -1.87
N GLU A 79 7.54 10.69 -2.58
CA GLU A 79 6.98 9.40 -2.13
C GLU A 79 7.77 8.82 -0.94
N ARG A 80 9.07 9.12 -0.84
CA ARG A 80 9.91 8.76 0.31
C ARG A 80 9.51 9.55 1.56
N GLU A 81 9.20 10.84 1.42
CA GLU A 81 8.71 11.65 2.54
C GLU A 81 7.36 11.14 3.08
N ILE A 82 6.43 10.80 2.18
CA ILE A 82 5.16 10.17 2.57
C ILE A 82 5.42 8.85 3.29
N PHE A 83 6.35 8.03 2.80
CA PHE A 83 6.73 6.80 3.49
C PHE A 83 7.23 7.06 4.91
N LEU A 84 8.18 7.97 5.09
CA LEU A 84 8.76 8.27 6.39
C LEU A 84 7.70 8.79 7.37
N MET A 85 6.85 9.72 6.90
CA MET A 85 5.74 10.26 7.68
C MET A 85 4.79 9.13 8.11
N LEU A 86 4.24 8.38 7.15
CA LEU A 86 3.24 7.35 7.44
C LEU A 86 3.82 6.20 8.28
N ASN A 87 5.06 5.78 8.03
CA ASN A 87 5.71 4.74 8.80
C ASN A 87 5.93 5.16 10.27
N SER A 88 6.23 6.44 10.52
CA SER A 88 6.31 6.97 11.88
C SER A 88 4.95 6.95 12.58
N GLU A 89 3.87 7.33 11.88
CA GLU A 89 2.51 7.31 12.41
C GLU A 89 2.04 5.87 12.69
N ILE A 90 2.38 4.93 11.83
CA ILE A 90 2.04 3.50 11.96
C ILE A 90 2.70 2.89 13.22
N LYS A 91 4.00 3.14 13.42
CA LYS A 91 4.79 2.56 14.52
C LYS A 91 4.27 2.92 15.91
N ALA A 92 3.68 4.10 16.07
CA ALA A 92 3.17 4.54 17.37
C ALA A 92 1.89 3.81 17.81
N ARG A 93 1.31 2.96 16.95
CA ARG A 93 -0.15 2.84 16.90
C ARG A 93 -0.70 1.47 16.52
N LEU A 94 0.09 0.58 15.91
CA LEU A 94 -0.26 -0.79 15.53
C LEU A 94 0.60 -1.80 16.31
N ASN A 95 0.22 -3.08 16.34
CA ASN A 95 1.11 -4.12 16.87
C ASN A 95 2.25 -4.41 15.90
N GLU A 96 3.31 -5.09 16.34
CA GLU A 96 4.53 -5.27 15.53
C GLU A 96 4.29 -5.99 14.19
N THR A 97 3.41 -7.00 14.16
CA THR A 97 3.01 -7.68 12.92
C THR A 97 2.29 -6.75 11.96
N GLU A 98 1.29 -6.02 12.45
CA GLU A 98 0.52 -5.04 11.67
C GLU A 98 1.39 -3.87 11.19
N GLN A 99 2.36 -3.43 11.98
CA GLN A 99 3.34 -2.42 11.58
C GLN A 99 4.15 -2.91 10.39
N ASN A 100 4.67 -4.14 10.46
CA ASN A 100 5.44 -4.72 9.36
C ASN A 100 4.56 -4.94 8.12
N LEU A 101 3.29 -5.36 8.28
CA LEU A 101 2.34 -5.44 7.16
C LEU A 101 2.12 -4.08 6.50
N ALA A 102 1.77 -3.05 7.29
CA ALA A 102 1.50 -1.71 6.78
C ALA A 102 2.75 -1.08 6.14
N ALA A 103 3.93 -1.26 6.76
CA ALA A 103 5.20 -0.80 6.21
C ALA A 103 5.56 -1.53 4.91
N GLY A 104 5.29 -2.83 4.80
CA GLY A 104 5.45 -3.59 3.57
C GLY A 104 4.53 -3.11 2.46
N MET A 105 3.25 -2.85 2.78
CA MET A 105 2.28 -2.31 1.82
C MET A 105 2.70 -0.93 1.31
N LEU A 106 3.18 -0.07 2.19
CA LEU A 106 3.76 1.21 1.83
C LEU A 106 4.99 1.06 0.92
N ALA A 107 5.93 0.21 1.34
CA ALA A 107 7.17 -0.07 0.62
C ALA A 107 6.93 -0.64 -0.78
N THR A 108 5.85 -1.37 -0.99
CA THR A 108 5.50 -1.95 -2.29
C THR A 108 5.39 -0.88 -3.39
N PHE A 109 5.07 0.36 -3.03
CA PHE A 109 4.90 1.44 -4.00
C PHE A 109 6.21 2.14 -4.41
N PHE A 110 7.34 1.87 -3.76
CA PHE A 110 8.61 2.56 -4.04
C PHE A 110 9.86 1.68 -3.96
N ASP A 111 9.86 0.61 -3.15
CA ASP A 111 11.00 -0.30 -2.98
C ASP A 111 10.49 -1.72 -2.69
N CYS A 112 10.48 -2.54 -3.74
CA CYS A 112 10.03 -3.93 -3.66
C CYS A 112 10.91 -4.81 -2.75
N GLN A 113 12.21 -4.51 -2.63
CA GLN A 113 13.10 -5.28 -1.75
C GLN A 113 12.80 -4.97 -0.29
N LEU A 114 12.65 -3.68 0.04
CA LEU A 114 12.26 -3.24 1.36
C LEU A 114 10.87 -3.79 1.73
N ALA A 115 9.92 -3.77 0.79
CA ALA A 115 8.59 -4.35 0.99
C ALA A 115 8.67 -5.83 1.36
N HIS A 116 9.47 -6.60 0.61
CA HIS A 116 9.67 -8.01 0.88
C HIS A 116 10.27 -8.23 2.28
N SER A 117 11.24 -7.42 2.69
CA SER A 117 11.84 -7.52 4.04
C SER A 117 10.81 -7.29 5.15
N PHE A 118 9.89 -6.34 4.98
CA PHE A 118 8.82 -6.09 5.95
C PHE A 118 7.81 -7.22 5.99
N PHE A 119 7.38 -7.75 4.83
CA PHE A 119 6.47 -8.87 4.80
C PHE A 119 7.07 -10.14 5.41
N GLN A 120 8.36 -10.40 5.17
CA GLN A 120 9.08 -11.50 5.83
C GLN A 120 9.12 -11.32 7.35
N ARG A 121 9.35 -10.11 7.86
CA ARG A 121 9.29 -9.85 9.30
C ARG A 121 7.90 -10.08 9.86
N ALA A 122 6.85 -9.60 9.20
CA ALA A 122 5.47 -9.86 9.60
C ALA A 122 5.18 -11.38 9.65
N TYR A 123 5.68 -12.13 8.66
CA TYR A 123 5.54 -13.60 8.63
C TYR A 123 6.27 -14.28 9.77
N ASN A 124 7.48 -13.85 10.08
CA ASN A 124 8.26 -14.46 11.17
C ASN A 124 7.64 -14.17 12.56
N LEU A 125 6.95 -13.04 12.71
CA LEU A 125 6.26 -12.68 13.95
C LEU A 125 4.94 -13.43 14.12
N ASP A 126 4.20 -13.60 13.03
CA ASP A 126 2.91 -14.31 13.03
C ASP A 126 2.80 -15.19 11.76
N PRO A 127 3.37 -16.40 11.80
CA PRO A 127 3.35 -17.30 10.65
C PRO A 127 1.95 -17.78 10.28
N GLU A 128 0.98 -17.72 11.20
CA GLU A 128 -0.40 -18.13 10.95
C GLU A 128 -1.27 -17.03 10.33
N ASN A 129 -0.70 -15.83 10.14
CA ASN A 129 -1.41 -14.73 9.51
C ASN A 129 -1.67 -15.01 8.03
N GLU A 130 -2.90 -15.37 7.71
CA GLU A 130 -3.34 -15.65 6.33
C GLU A 130 -3.13 -14.46 5.38
N SER A 131 -3.25 -13.22 5.86
CA SER A 131 -3.01 -12.05 5.03
C SER A 131 -1.54 -11.97 4.62
N THR A 132 -0.63 -12.15 5.56
CA THR A 132 0.81 -12.17 5.29
C THR A 132 1.20 -13.29 4.33
N LYS A 133 0.72 -14.52 4.58
CA LYS A 133 0.95 -15.68 3.69
C LYS A 133 0.53 -15.35 2.26
N LYS A 134 -0.66 -14.79 2.09
CA LYS A 134 -1.21 -14.42 0.78
C LYS A 134 -0.36 -13.34 0.09
N ILE A 135 0.03 -12.26 0.78
CA ILE A 135 0.87 -11.21 0.19
C ILE A 135 2.20 -11.77 -0.32
N ILE A 136 2.91 -12.55 0.52
CA ILE A 136 4.20 -13.14 0.15
C ILE A 136 4.05 -14.04 -1.08
N SER A 137 2.99 -14.86 -1.12
CA SER A 137 2.74 -15.73 -2.29
C SER A 137 2.54 -14.94 -3.58
N LEU A 138 1.78 -13.83 -3.53
CA LEU A 138 1.51 -12.97 -4.69
C LEU A 138 2.79 -12.26 -5.17
N LEU A 139 3.59 -11.75 -4.25
CA LEU A 139 4.85 -11.07 -4.59
C LEU A 139 5.88 -12.03 -5.20
N ASN A 140 6.00 -13.24 -4.64
CA ASN A 140 6.92 -14.27 -5.15
C ASN A 140 6.53 -14.77 -6.55
N LEU A 141 5.24 -14.80 -6.87
CA LEU A 141 4.79 -15.10 -8.23
C LEU A 141 5.26 -13.99 -9.18
N LYS A 142 5.03 -12.72 -8.85
CA LYS A 142 5.41 -11.59 -9.72
C LYS A 142 6.92 -11.46 -9.93
N THR A 143 7.75 -11.64 -8.91
CA THR A 143 9.22 -11.63 -9.07
C THR A 143 9.74 -12.76 -9.93
N LYS A 144 9.08 -13.93 -9.93
CA LYS A 144 9.42 -15.04 -10.85
C LYS A 144 9.09 -14.75 -12.32
N TYR A 145 8.05 -13.95 -12.59
CA TYR A 145 7.62 -13.60 -13.95
C TYR A 145 8.35 -12.38 -14.53
N ASN A 146 8.93 -11.51 -13.70
CA ASN A 146 9.74 -10.35 -14.13
C ASN A 146 11.24 -10.67 -14.34
N LEU A 147 11.64 -11.95 -14.27
CA LEU A 147 13.01 -12.43 -14.49
C LEU A 147 13.20 -13.11 -15.86
N LYS A 148 12.40 -12.78 -16.87
CA LYS A 148 12.59 -13.24 -18.26
C LYS A 148 12.71 -12.08 -19.23
#